data_AF-A0A9X1DFE3-F1
#
_entry.id   AF-A0A9X1DFE3-F1
#
_cell.length_a   1.000
_cell.length_b   1.000
_cell.length_c   1.000
_cell.angle_alpha   90.00
_cell.angle_beta   90.00
_cell.angle_gamma   90.00
#
_symmetry.space_group_name_H-M   'P 1'
#
loop_
_entity.id
_entity.type
_entity.pdbx_description
1 polymer ?
#
loop_
_entity_poly.entity_id
_entity_poly.type
_entity_poly.pdbx_seq_one_letter_code
_entity_poly.pdbx_strand_id
1 'polypeptide(L)'
;MMRCETVVLACVAALFFAPAASAKCEIEMLAVLPVTMHGRSPTTDGEINGRPVHFIIDSGAFYSTLSPAIARELKLPTTPLPPQFHMRGIGGEANAGLTKVREVKLADIPINNIIFLVGGSDTGSAGLIGQNILGIHDVEYDLEHGAVRLMRGHDCATASLAYWAAGKPSTVLPIEPFDQRDPHTIGTILVNGVKMRAGFDTGAASSVITPQAARRAGVTPESAGVVRDGYARGLGSKQVPSWRAPFDSIDMGGEKLKHVTLGMHELGGSVDMLIGIDFFLAHRVFVSNATHQMFFTYDGGPLFGRKPARVVSAEGQVVALSENGNEPTDAAGFSARGAASASKGDFAGALGDLNRAVALAPDDGRYLYQRAQVRLALRQSALAFDDLSKAIPLAPSDAEIRLVHGRLAIAKGDRPLAAVDARAADRILAPQAAARLALAGLFGELDDYEAALGSYESWLHFHAEDGLRSTALSGRCRALAALNRDLDKALSDCNTALKLRPNTAGFLNNRGLVHLRRGENDAAVSDYDAALALAPNLAMARYARGIAETRLGQSDAAERDRAAADAIDPRIAARVDALHL
;
A
#
# COMPACT_ATOMS: atom_id res chain seq x y z
N MET A 1 0.72 -56.21 70.20
CA MET A 1 -0.20 -55.34 70.95
C MET A 1 0.22 -53.90 70.73
N MET A 2 -0.59 -53.15 69.98
CA MET A 2 -0.40 -51.73 69.67
C MET A 2 -0.27 -50.89 70.93
N ARG A 3 0.73 -50.01 70.99
CA ARG A 3 0.76 -48.87 71.91
C ARG A 3 0.56 -47.59 71.10
N CYS A 4 -0.39 -46.81 71.61
CA CYS A 4 -0.80 -45.49 71.19
C CYS A 4 0.19 -44.48 71.81
N GLU A 5 0.77 -43.57 71.01
CA GLU A 5 1.35 -42.34 71.54
C GLU A 5 0.96 -41.16 70.65
N THR A 6 0.37 -40.18 71.34
CA THR A 6 -0.17 -38.90 70.92
C THR A 6 0.98 -37.92 70.67
N VAL A 7 1.00 -37.23 69.53
CA VAL A 7 1.84 -36.04 69.32
C VAL A 7 0.95 -34.81 69.25
N VAL A 8 1.18 -33.91 70.20
CA VAL A 8 0.60 -32.56 70.30
C VAL A 8 1.34 -31.66 69.29
N LEU A 9 0.60 -31.01 68.38
CA LEU A 9 1.15 -29.99 67.49
C LEU A 9 0.66 -28.61 67.95
N ALA A 10 1.60 -27.77 68.42
CA ALA A 10 1.34 -26.41 68.84
C ALA A 10 1.13 -25.50 67.62
N CYS A 11 0.01 -24.77 67.59
CA CYS A 11 -0.27 -23.70 66.63
C CYS A 11 0.50 -22.43 67.00
N VAL A 12 1.37 -21.96 66.11
CA VAL A 12 1.87 -20.58 66.11
C VAL A 12 1.07 -19.81 65.06
N ALA A 13 0.18 -18.93 65.51
CA ALA A 13 -0.57 -18.02 64.65
C ALA A 13 0.35 -16.85 64.23
N ALA A 14 0.85 -16.90 63.00
CA ALA A 14 1.45 -15.74 62.34
C ALA A 14 0.32 -14.87 61.76
N LEU A 15 0.10 -13.70 62.36
CA LEU A 15 -0.69 -12.62 61.79
C LEU A 15 0.05 -12.09 60.56
N PHE A 16 -0.32 -12.59 59.38
CA PHE A 16 0.03 -11.97 58.12
C PHE A 16 -0.90 -10.78 57.89
N PHE A 17 -0.34 -9.57 57.92
CA PHE A 17 -0.92 -8.44 57.19
C PHE A 17 -0.87 -8.80 55.71
N ALA A 18 -2.02 -9.19 55.14
CA ALA A 18 -2.15 -9.33 53.70
C ALA A 18 -2.06 -7.94 53.06
N PRO A 19 -1.11 -7.68 52.14
CA PRO A 19 -1.31 -6.58 51.21
C PRO A 19 -2.54 -6.94 50.37
N ALA A 20 -3.41 -5.96 50.14
CA ALA A 20 -4.60 -6.12 49.30
C ALA A 20 -4.19 -6.77 47.97
N ALA A 21 -4.70 -7.98 47.71
CA ALA A 21 -4.42 -8.74 46.51
C ALA A 21 -5.01 -8.00 45.30
N SER A 22 -4.17 -7.48 44.41
CA SER A 22 -4.57 -7.09 43.06
C SER A 22 -4.90 -8.36 42.28
N ALA A 23 -6.11 -8.46 41.75
CA ALA A 23 -6.57 -9.59 40.97
C ALA A 23 -5.83 -9.71 39.62
N LYS A 24 -5.31 -10.92 39.41
CA LYS A 24 -4.96 -11.68 38.19
C LYS A 24 -5.47 -11.19 36.82
N CYS A 25 -4.78 -10.27 36.14
CA CYS A 25 -4.99 -10.12 34.69
C CYS A 25 -4.35 -11.31 33.95
N GLU A 26 -5.13 -12.04 33.14
CA GLU A 26 -4.66 -13.14 32.31
C GLU A 26 -4.89 -12.81 30.82
N ILE A 27 -3.83 -12.90 30.01
CA ILE A 27 -3.90 -12.67 28.56
C ILE A 27 -3.83 -14.02 27.85
N GLU A 28 -4.93 -14.41 27.22
CA GLU A 28 -5.05 -15.62 26.41
C GLU A 28 -4.67 -15.30 24.95
N MET A 29 -3.70 -16.02 24.38
CA MET A 29 -3.35 -15.92 22.97
C MET A 29 -4.23 -16.85 22.14
N LEU A 30 -5.11 -16.29 21.32
CA LEU A 30 -6.08 -17.04 20.52
C LEU A 30 -5.48 -17.49 19.18
N ALA A 31 -4.67 -16.63 18.57
CA ALA A 31 -4.09 -16.84 17.25
C ALA A 31 -2.83 -16.00 17.05
N VAL A 32 -1.88 -16.50 16.25
CA VAL A 32 -0.76 -15.74 15.72
C VAL A 32 -0.83 -15.79 14.21
N LEU A 33 -0.97 -14.63 13.59
CA LEU A 33 -0.90 -14.44 12.15
C LEU A 33 0.54 -14.05 11.79
N PRO A 34 1.29 -14.89 11.08
CA PRO A 34 2.56 -14.49 10.48
C PRO A 34 2.32 -13.35 9.49
N VAL A 35 3.17 -12.32 9.56
CA VAL A 35 3.09 -11.14 8.72
C VAL A 35 4.39 -10.96 7.95
N THR A 36 4.26 -10.81 6.64
CA THR A 36 5.35 -10.35 5.78
C THR A 36 4.97 -9.02 5.17
N MET A 37 5.92 -8.09 5.11
CA MET A 37 5.70 -6.82 4.44
C MET A 37 5.87 -6.96 2.93
N HIS A 38 4.87 -6.50 2.17
CA HIS A 38 4.99 -6.31 0.73
C HIS A 38 4.89 -4.83 0.39
N GLY A 39 6.05 -4.22 0.11
CA GLY A 39 6.16 -2.77 -0.06
C GLY A 39 5.86 -2.04 1.24
N ARG A 40 4.67 -1.48 1.38
CA ARG A 40 4.20 -0.81 2.62
C ARG A 40 2.89 -1.40 3.14
N SER A 41 2.55 -2.60 2.68
CA SER A 41 1.37 -3.33 3.11
C SER A 41 1.79 -4.51 3.98
N PRO A 42 1.28 -4.63 5.23
CA PRO A 42 1.46 -5.84 6.02
C PRO A 42 0.52 -6.92 5.47
N THR A 43 1.08 -8.07 5.13
CA THR A 43 0.32 -9.16 4.52
C THR A 43 0.48 -10.47 5.25
N THR A 44 -0.57 -11.29 5.19
CA THR A 44 -0.55 -12.66 5.70
C THR A 44 -1.01 -13.61 4.61
N ASP A 45 -0.37 -14.77 4.54
CA ASP A 45 -0.75 -15.84 3.63
C ASP A 45 -2.06 -16.47 4.09
N GLY A 46 -2.82 -16.99 3.14
CA GLY A 46 -4.05 -17.69 3.44
C GLY A 46 -4.53 -18.55 2.29
N GLU A 47 -5.67 -19.18 2.51
CA GLU A 47 -6.36 -19.98 1.51
C GLU A 47 -7.85 -19.62 1.48
N ILE A 48 -8.42 -19.47 0.28
CA ILE A 48 -9.87 -19.47 0.10
C ILE A 48 -10.24 -20.72 -0.69
N ASN A 49 -11.05 -21.60 -0.09
CA ASN A 49 -11.46 -22.87 -0.70
C ASN A 49 -10.28 -23.69 -1.26
N GLY A 50 -9.16 -23.74 -0.52
CA GLY A 50 -7.93 -24.45 -0.89
C GLY A 50 -7.08 -23.79 -1.97
N ARG A 51 -7.38 -22.54 -2.36
CA ARG A 51 -6.55 -21.74 -3.27
C ARG A 51 -5.70 -20.75 -2.47
N PRO A 52 -4.37 -20.76 -2.63
CA PRO A 52 -3.49 -19.80 -1.97
C PRO A 52 -3.85 -18.36 -2.35
N VAL A 53 -3.84 -17.49 -1.35
CA VAL A 53 -4.12 -16.06 -1.46
C VAL A 53 -3.27 -15.30 -0.46
N HIS A 54 -2.99 -14.03 -0.75
CA HIS A 54 -2.36 -13.11 0.20
C HIS A 54 -3.38 -12.04 0.58
N PHE A 55 -3.51 -11.75 1.87
CA PHE A 55 -4.36 -10.67 2.35
C PHE A 55 -3.54 -9.56 2.96
N ILE A 56 -3.97 -8.32 2.77
CA ILE A 56 -3.48 -7.18 3.54
C ILE A 56 -4.20 -7.18 4.89
N ILE A 57 -3.46 -7.04 5.98
CA ILE A 57 -4.02 -6.81 7.30
C ILE A 57 -4.35 -5.33 7.42
N ASP A 58 -5.63 -4.99 7.48
CA ASP A 58 -6.11 -3.62 7.40
C ASP A 58 -7.04 -3.31 8.57
N SER A 59 -6.49 -2.72 9.64
CA SER A 59 -7.26 -2.26 10.79
C SER A 59 -8.17 -1.06 10.46
N GLY A 60 -7.93 -0.36 9.35
CA GLY A 60 -8.79 0.70 8.83
C GLY A 60 -9.96 0.18 8.02
N ALA A 61 -9.99 -1.10 7.66
CA ALA A 61 -11.10 -1.69 6.94
C ALA A 61 -12.25 -2.07 7.88
N PHE A 62 -13.39 -1.39 7.76
CA PHE A 62 -14.65 -1.71 8.45
C PHE A 62 -15.02 -3.21 8.38
N TYR A 63 -14.71 -3.86 7.26
CA TYR A 63 -14.97 -5.28 7.03
C TYR A 63 -13.89 -5.86 6.10
N SER A 64 -13.71 -7.17 6.14
CA SER A 64 -12.88 -7.89 5.17
C SER A 64 -13.47 -7.76 3.78
N THR A 65 -12.63 -7.42 2.81
CA THR A 65 -13.04 -7.14 1.44
C THR A 65 -12.30 -8.02 0.43
N LEU A 66 -12.91 -8.22 -0.74
CA LEU A 66 -12.28 -8.77 -1.94
C LEU A 66 -12.55 -7.82 -3.10
N SER A 67 -11.61 -7.73 -4.05
CA SER A 67 -11.90 -7.04 -5.31
C SER A 67 -12.89 -7.86 -6.16
N PRO A 68 -13.71 -7.24 -7.02
CA PRO A 68 -14.57 -7.96 -7.96
C PRO A 68 -13.78 -8.88 -8.90
N ALA A 69 -12.53 -8.54 -9.23
CA ALA A 69 -11.67 -9.36 -10.06
C ALA A 69 -11.25 -10.65 -9.34
N ILE A 70 -10.80 -10.54 -8.09
CA ILE A 70 -10.40 -11.69 -7.27
C ILE A 70 -11.58 -12.60 -6.97
N ALA A 71 -12.75 -12.05 -6.62
CA ALA A 71 -13.95 -12.85 -6.37
C ALA A 71 -14.30 -13.72 -7.60
N ARG A 72 -14.16 -13.19 -8.82
CA ARG A 72 -14.36 -13.95 -10.07
C ARG A 72 -13.26 -14.97 -10.31
N GLU A 73 -12.00 -14.63 -10.07
CA GLU A 73 -10.86 -15.55 -10.19
C GLU A 73 -11.01 -16.78 -9.29
N LEU A 74 -11.41 -16.55 -8.04
CA LEU A 74 -11.71 -17.58 -7.05
C LEU A 74 -13.06 -18.28 -7.30
N LYS A 75 -13.82 -17.86 -8.32
CA LYS A 75 -15.15 -18.39 -8.68
C LYS A 75 -16.15 -18.32 -7.52
N LEU A 76 -16.09 -17.24 -6.75
CA LEU A 76 -16.97 -17.00 -5.61
C LEU A 76 -18.29 -16.38 -6.07
N PRO A 77 -19.45 -16.92 -5.63
CA PRO A 77 -20.74 -16.31 -5.93
C PRO A 77 -20.83 -14.97 -5.21
N THR A 78 -21.12 -13.89 -5.95
CA THR A 78 -21.27 -12.54 -5.39
C THR A 78 -22.72 -12.10 -5.52
N THR A 79 -23.30 -11.65 -4.42
CA THR A 79 -24.65 -11.06 -4.38
C THR A 79 -24.52 -9.56 -4.23
N PRO A 80 -25.02 -8.75 -5.19
CA PRO A 80 -25.05 -7.30 -5.03
C PRO A 80 -25.85 -6.89 -3.80
N LEU A 81 -25.37 -5.91 -3.04
CA LEU A 81 -26.16 -5.29 -1.99
C LEU A 81 -27.14 -4.27 -2.58
N PRO A 82 -28.22 -3.91 -1.85
CA PRO A 82 -29.15 -2.88 -2.32
C PRO A 82 -28.44 -1.55 -2.65
N PRO A 83 -28.92 -0.77 -3.63
CA PRO A 83 -28.21 0.41 -4.14
C PRO A 83 -27.90 1.49 -3.11
N GLN A 84 -28.54 1.52 -1.94
CA GLN A 84 -28.21 2.46 -0.87
C GLN A 84 -26.97 2.07 -0.04
N PHE A 85 -26.47 0.85 -0.21
CA PHE A 85 -25.26 0.36 0.47
C PHE A 85 -24.06 0.52 -0.45
N HIS A 86 -23.17 1.42 -0.06
CA HIS A 86 -21.91 1.66 -0.75
C HIS A 86 -20.75 1.49 0.21
N MET A 87 -19.61 1.05 -0.32
CA MET A 87 -18.35 1.12 0.41
C MET A 87 -17.72 2.48 0.13
N ARG A 88 -17.18 3.12 1.15
CA ARG A 88 -16.56 4.45 1.06
C ARG A 88 -15.11 4.39 1.52
N GLY A 89 -14.23 5.11 0.83
CA GLY A 89 -12.85 5.32 1.25
C GLY A 89 -12.16 6.38 0.40
N ILE A 90 -10.83 6.34 0.37
CA ILE A 90 -10.03 7.25 -0.46
C ILE A 90 -10.42 7.04 -1.93
N GLY A 91 -10.69 8.14 -2.64
CA GLY A 91 -11.13 8.09 -4.03
C GLY A 91 -12.63 7.99 -4.25
N GLY A 92 -13.43 7.97 -3.18
CA GLY A 92 -14.89 8.03 -3.24
C GLY A 92 -15.58 6.72 -2.86
N GLU A 93 -16.72 6.47 -3.47
CA GLU A 93 -17.57 5.32 -3.18
C GLU A 93 -17.46 4.25 -4.28
N ALA A 94 -17.69 3.00 -3.90
CA ALA A 94 -17.79 1.85 -4.78
C ALA A 94 -19.05 1.05 -4.47
N ASN A 95 -19.58 0.36 -5.48
CA ASN A 95 -20.69 -0.55 -5.28
C ASN A 95 -20.28 -1.69 -4.36
N ALA A 96 -21.19 -2.09 -3.48
CA ALA A 96 -20.97 -3.16 -2.54
C ALA A 96 -21.71 -4.42 -2.99
N GLY A 97 -21.00 -5.54 -3.05
CA GLY A 97 -21.56 -6.88 -3.04
C GLY A 97 -21.13 -7.61 -1.78
N LEU A 98 -21.64 -8.81 -1.59
CA LEU A 98 -21.12 -9.74 -0.61
C LEU A 98 -20.89 -11.12 -1.23
N THR A 99 -19.96 -11.85 -0.65
CA THR A 99 -19.80 -13.29 -0.89
C THR A 99 -19.62 -14.00 0.44
N LYS A 100 -20.19 -15.21 0.53
CA LYS A 100 -20.00 -16.07 1.70
C LYS A 100 -18.98 -17.15 1.34
N VAL A 101 -17.89 -17.17 2.09
CA VAL A 101 -16.82 -18.16 1.95
C VAL A 101 -16.99 -19.20 3.04
N ARG A 102 -17.03 -20.47 2.65
CA ARG A 102 -17.25 -21.58 3.60
C ARG A 102 -16.07 -21.77 4.53
N GLU A 103 -14.87 -21.73 3.96
CA GLU A 103 -13.62 -21.92 4.67
C GLU A 103 -12.58 -20.94 4.12
N VAL A 104 -12.05 -20.13 5.02
CA VAL A 104 -10.83 -19.36 4.81
C VAL A 104 -9.79 -19.89 5.78
N LYS A 105 -8.56 -20.05 5.34
CA LYS A 105 -7.44 -20.19 6.26
C LYS A 105 -6.62 -18.91 6.25
N LEU A 106 -6.30 -18.39 7.43
CA LEU A 106 -5.30 -17.34 7.59
C LEU A 106 -4.09 -17.98 8.25
N ALA A 107 -2.99 -18.08 7.52
CA ALA A 107 -1.93 -19.04 7.79
C ALA A 107 -2.53 -20.45 8.04
N ASP A 108 -2.25 -21.05 9.20
CA ASP A 108 -2.74 -22.38 9.56
C ASP A 108 -4.08 -22.35 10.32
N ILE A 109 -4.77 -21.21 10.35
CA ILE A 109 -5.96 -20.99 11.18
C ILE A 109 -7.23 -21.04 10.32
N PRO A 110 -8.02 -22.13 10.39
CA PRO A 110 -9.28 -22.22 9.66
C PRO A 110 -10.35 -21.34 10.32
N ILE A 111 -10.99 -20.53 9.50
CA ILE A 111 -12.11 -19.68 9.88
C ILE A 111 -13.28 -19.98 8.94
N ASN A 112 -14.37 -20.44 9.53
CA ASN A 112 -15.53 -20.95 8.80
C ASN A 112 -16.61 -19.89 8.64
N ASN A 113 -17.30 -19.93 7.50
CA ASN A 113 -18.50 -19.13 7.21
C ASN A 113 -18.27 -17.61 7.29
N ILE A 114 -17.13 -17.12 6.80
CA ILE A 114 -16.86 -15.69 6.72
C ILE A 114 -17.62 -15.06 5.55
N ILE A 115 -18.10 -13.84 5.77
CA ILE A 115 -18.59 -12.96 4.72
C ILE A 115 -17.45 -12.04 4.31
N PHE A 116 -17.29 -11.81 3.01
CA PHE A 116 -16.48 -10.72 2.47
C PHE A 116 -17.40 -9.74 1.75
N LEU A 117 -17.13 -8.44 1.93
CA LEU A 117 -17.65 -7.45 1.01
C LEU A 117 -16.87 -7.52 -0.30
N VAL A 118 -17.54 -7.35 -1.43
CA VAL A 118 -16.93 -7.40 -2.76
C VAL A 118 -17.14 -6.08 -3.46
N GLY A 119 -16.05 -5.41 -3.87
CA GLY A 119 -16.11 -4.13 -4.57
C GLY A 119 -14.87 -3.28 -4.38
N GLY A 120 -14.86 -2.12 -5.03
CA GLY A 120 -13.74 -1.19 -5.00
C GLY A 120 -12.53 -1.63 -5.83
N SER A 121 -11.40 -0.98 -5.56
CA SER A 121 -10.13 -1.21 -6.25
C SER A 121 -9.47 -2.53 -5.88
N ASP A 122 -8.74 -3.10 -6.84
CA ASP A 122 -7.82 -4.20 -6.62
C ASP A 122 -6.54 -3.69 -5.93
N THR A 123 -6.15 -4.37 -4.86
CA THR A 123 -5.00 -4.00 -4.04
C THR A 123 -3.70 -4.67 -4.48
N GLY A 124 -3.75 -5.55 -5.49
CA GLY A 124 -2.63 -6.44 -5.84
C GLY A 124 -2.47 -7.61 -4.85
N SER A 125 -3.45 -7.79 -3.97
CA SER A 125 -3.61 -8.91 -3.05
C SER A 125 -5.03 -9.46 -3.22
N ALA A 126 -5.35 -10.60 -2.63
CA ALA A 126 -6.70 -11.14 -2.73
C ALA A 126 -7.75 -10.19 -2.14
N GLY A 127 -7.39 -9.49 -1.07
CA GLY A 127 -8.24 -8.52 -0.42
C GLY A 127 -7.69 -8.07 0.92
N LEU A 128 -8.59 -7.54 1.76
CA LEU A 128 -8.28 -7.01 3.08
C LEU A 128 -8.85 -7.93 4.16
N ILE A 129 -8.10 -8.15 5.24
CA ILE A 129 -8.63 -8.65 6.52
C ILE A 129 -8.94 -7.44 7.39
N GLY A 130 -10.23 -7.21 7.63
CA GLY A 130 -10.75 -6.06 8.35
C GLY A 130 -11.29 -6.38 9.75
N GLN A 131 -12.07 -5.44 10.28
CA GLN A 131 -12.53 -5.45 11.67
C GLN A 131 -13.52 -6.57 12.03
N ASN A 132 -14.16 -7.22 11.06
CA ASN A 132 -14.96 -8.43 11.33
C ASN A 132 -14.12 -9.67 11.68
N ILE A 133 -12.79 -9.58 11.59
CA ILE A 133 -11.86 -10.59 12.09
C ILE A 133 -10.97 -9.97 13.16
N LEU A 134 -10.38 -8.81 12.88
CA LEU A 134 -9.46 -8.12 13.80
C LEU A 134 -10.18 -7.56 15.04
N GLY A 135 -11.34 -6.94 14.86
CA GLY A 135 -12.03 -6.18 15.91
C GLY A 135 -12.85 -7.01 16.90
N ILE A 136 -12.98 -8.32 16.70
CA ILE A 136 -13.75 -9.20 17.62
C ILE A 136 -12.99 -9.42 18.93
N HIS A 137 -11.67 -9.35 18.89
CA HIS A 137 -10.77 -9.67 20.00
C HIS A 137 -9.81 -8.51 20.24
N ASP A 138 -9.04 -8.59 21.32
CA ASP A 138 -7.91 -7.68 21.48
C ASP A 138 -6.83 -8.06 20.46
N VAL A 139 -6.08 -7.08 19.97
CA VAL A 139 -5.11 -7.30 18.89
C VAL A 139 -3.78 -6.70 19.23
N GLU A 140 -2.72 -7.50 19.06
CA GLU A 140 -1.36 -7.03 19.09
C GLU A 140 -0.79 -6.94 17.66
N TYR A 141 -0.22 -5.79 17.32
CA TYR A 141 0.51 -5.55 16.08
C TYR A 141 2.00 -5.45 16.40
N ASP A 142 2.76 -6.41 15.89
CA ASP A 142 4.20 -6.55 16.07
C ASP A 142 4.85 -6.75 14.68
N LEU A 143 4.63 -5.76 13.82
CA LEU A 143 4.90 -5.88 12.38
C LEU A 143 6.40 -5.91 12.07
N GLU A 144 7.22 -5.29 12.91
CA GLU A 144 8.68 -5.37 12.81
C GLU A 144 9.18 -6.81 12.98
N HIS A 145 8.56 -7.57 13.89
CA HIS A 145 8.87 -8.97 14.13
C HIS A 145 7.95 -9.92 13.36
N GLY A 146 7.18 -9.39 12.39
CA GLY A 146 6.39 -10.18 11.46
C GLY A 146 5.21 -10.92 12.09
N ALA A 147 4.53 -10.30 13.06
CA ALA A 147 3.38 -10.93 13.72
C ALA A 147 2.20 -9.98 13.98
N VAL A 148 0.99 -10.52 13.85
CA VAL A 148 -0.23 -9.97 14.45
C VAL A 148 -0.84 -11.05 15.32
N ARG A 149 -1.20 -10.72 16.57
CA ARG A 149 -1.71 -11.70 17.54
C ARG A 149 -3.12 -11.31 17.95
N LEU A 150 -4.04 -12.26 17.83
CA LEU A 150 -5.40 -12.11 18.37
C LEU A 150 -5.40 -12.65 19.80
N MET A 151 -5.92 -11.86 20.73
CA MET A 151 -5.79 -12.12 22.15
C MET A 151 -7.09 -11.81 22.90
N ARG A 152 -7.20 -12.33 24.11
CA ARG A 152 -8.31 -12.04 25.01
C ARG A 152 -7.79 -11.78 26.41
N GLY A 153 -8.03 -10.56 26.91
CA GLY A 153 -7.78 -10.24 28.31
C GLY A 153 -8.93 -10.70 29.21
N HIS A 154 -8.60 -11.33 30.33
CA HIS A 154 -9.51 -11.67 31.41
C HIS A 154 -9.11 -10.90 32.67
N ASP A 155 -10.06 -10.17 33.28
CA ASP A 155 -9.86 -9.38 34.50
C ASP A 155 -8.73 -8.32 34.41
N CYS A 156 -8.54 -7.73 33.23
CA CYS A 156 -7.41 -6.82 32.94
C CYS A 156 -7.70 -5.31 33.09
N ALA A 157 -8.80 -4.92 33.74
CA ALA A 157 -9.30 -3.54 33.76
C ALA A 157 -8.28 -2.47 34.23
N THR A 158 -7.33 -2.84 35.09
CA THR A 158 -6.30 -1.93 35.63
C THR A 158 -4.88 -2.35 35.29
N ALA A 159 -4.70 -3.39 34.47
CA ALA A 159 -3.39 -3.93 34.13
C ALA A 159 -2.80 -3.19 32.92
N SER A 160 -1.47 -3.02 32.91
CA SER A 160 -0.79 -2.67 31.65
C SER A 160 -0.77 -3.90 30.75
N LEU A 161 -1.28 -3.74 29.53
CA LEU A 161 -1.28 -4.80 28.53
C LEU A 161 -0.07 -4.74 27.59
N ALA A 162 0.85 -3.79 27.81
CA ALA A 162 2.19 -3.79 27.21
C ALA A 162 3.13 -4.78 27.92
N TYR A 163 2.74 -6.05 27.98
CA TYR A 163 3.46 -7.06 28.76
C TYR A 163 4.90 -7.30 28.28
N TRP A 164 5.19 -7.06 27.00
CA TRP A 164 6.53 -7.16 26.43
C TRP A 164 7.47 -6.05 26.90
N ALA A 165 6.94 -4.95 27.43
CA ALA A 165 7.75 -3.83 27.91
C ALA A 165 8.56 -4.20 29.17
N ALA A 166 8.23 -5.31 29.85
CA ALA A 166 8.98 -5.84 31.00
C ALA A 166 9.25 -4.78 32.10
N GLY A 167 8.27 -3.89 32.36
CA GLY A 167 8.38 -2.81 33.34
C GLY A 167 9.02 -1.51 32.83
N LYS A 168 9.41 -1.45 31.56
CA LYS A 168 9.83 -0.21 30.89
C LYS A 168 8.60 0.69 30.60
N PRO A 169 8.75 2.02 30.50
CA PRO A 169 7.65 2.92 30.17
C PRO A 169 7.02 2.59 28.82
N SER A 170 5.70 2.43 28.81
CA SER A 170 4.86 2.30 27.61
C SER A 170 3.88 3.47 27.54
N THR A 171 3.51 3.87 26.34
CA THR A 171 2.48 4.88 26.14
C THR A 171 1.10 4.21 26.22
N VAL A 172 0.16 4.86 26.90
CA VAL A 172 -1.25 4.43 26.97
C VAL A 172 -2.12 5.52 26.37
N LEU A 173 -2.84 5.20 25.31
CA LEU A 173 -3.76 6.10 24.63
C LEU A 173 -5.20 5.60 24.81
N PRO A 174 -6.09 6.40 25.42
CA PRO A 174 -7.53 6.11 25.40
C PRO A 174 -8.05 6.09 23.97
N ILE A 175 -8.84 5.06 23.64
CA ILE A 175 -9.51 4.92 22.35
C ILE A 175 -11.03 5.00 22.53
N GLU A 176 -11.72 5.36 21.46
CA GLU A 176 -13.18 5.37 21.42
C GLU A 176 -13.73 3.95 21.63
N PRO A 177 -14.90 3.81 22.30
CA PRO A 177 -15.52 2.50 22.46
C PRO A 177 -15.83 1.85 21.12
N PHE A 178 -15.61 0.55 21.03
CA PHE A 178 -15.94 -0.23 19.84
C PHE A 178 -17.46 -0.17 19.55
N ASP A 179 -17.82 0.29 18.35
CA ASP A 179 -19.18 0.23 17.82
C ASP A 179 -19.19 -0.69 16.58
N GLN A 180 -20.14 -1.63 16.51
CA GLN A 180 -20.29 -2.49 15.33
C GLN A 180 -20.57 -1.70 14.04
N ARG A 181 -21.03 -0.45 14.15
CA ARG A 181 -21.27 0.46 13.02
C ARG A 181 -20.03 1.30 12.66
N ASP A 182 -19.11 1.47 13.59
CA ASP A 182 -17.82 2.19 13.42
C ASP A 182 -16.72 1.44 14.20
N PRO A 183 -16.29 0.26 13.73
CA PRO A 183 -15.43 -0.66 14.46
C PRO A 183 -13.94 -0.26 14.38
N HIS A 184 -13.64 0.95 13.93
CA HIS A 184 -12.27 1.42 13.74
C HIS A 184 -11.64 1.76 15.10
N THR A 185 -10.34 1.49 15.23
CA THR A 185 -9.57 1.94 16.40
C THR A 185 -9.29 3.43 16.27
N ILE A 186 -9.98 4.24 17.07
CA ILE A 186 -9.90 5.71 17.00
C ILE A 186 -9.42 6.27 18.33
N GLY A 187 -8.40 7.12 18.29
CA GLY A 187 -7.87 7.83 19.46
C GLY A 187 -7.83 9.34 19.24
N THR A 188 -7.74 10.10 20.33
CA THR A 188 -7.50 11.56 20.25
C THR A 188 -6.01 11.85 20.38
N ILE A 189 -5.43 12.49 19.38
CA ILE A 189 -4.02 12.93 19.42
C ILE A 189 -3.93 14.44 19.21
N LEU A 190 -2.76 15.04 19.41
CA LEU A 190 -2.54 16.47 19.17
C LEU A 190 -1.60 16.66 17.99
N VAL A 191 -1.98 17.50 17.03
CA VAL A 191 -1.10 17.99 15.95
C VAL A 191 -0.99 19.49 16.08
N ASN A 192 0.22 20.02 16.25
CA ASN A 192 0.48 21.42 16.60
C ASN A 192 -0.35 21.89 17.82
N GLY A 193 -0.59 20.99 18.78
CA GLY A 193 -1.42 21.27 19.96
C GLY A 193 -2.94 21.24 19.72
N VAL A 194 -3.40 20.98 18.49
CA VAL A 194 -4.81 20.88 18.13
C VAL A 194 -5.26 19.42 18.18
N LYS A 195 -6.38 19.16 18.86
CA LYS A 195 -6.96 17.81 18.96
C LYS A 195 -7.43 17.30 17.60
N MET A 196 -7.03 16.08 17.28
CA MET A 196 -7.39 15.35 16.07
C MET A 196 -8.01 14.00 16.46
N ARG A 197 -9.13 13.65 15.83
CA ARG A 197 -9.70 12.30 15.88
C ARG A 197 -8.93 11.43 14.88
N ALA A 198 -8.03 10.59 15.37
CA ALA A 198 -7.09 9.81 14.57
C ALA A 198 -7.52 8.34 14.50
N GLY A 199 -7.70 7.81 13.29
CA GLY A 199 -7.89 6.38 13.05
C GLY A 199 -6.55 5.67 12.92
N PHE A 200 -6.38 4.52 13.57
CA PHE A 200 -5.17 3.70 13.49
C PHE A 200 -5.36 2.60 12.45
N ASP A 201 -4.64 2.73 11.34
CA ASP A 201 -4.91 2.02 10.09
C ASP A 201 -3.63 1.36 9.54
N THR A 202 -3.51 0.04 9.69
CA THR A 202 -2.39 -0.74 9.12
C THR A 202 -2.42 -0.83 7.59
N GLY A 203 -3.58 -0.61 6.96
CA GLY A 203 -3.74 -0.55 5.51
C GLY A 203 -3.30 0.79 4.90
N ALA A 204 -3.23 1.85 5.71
CA ALA A 204 -2.69 3.13 5.28
C ALA A 204 -1.17 3.06 5.09
N ALA A 205 -0.73 3.21 3.84
CA ALA A 205 0.69 3.19 3.49
C ALA A 205 1.51 4.28 4.20
N SER A 206 0.91 5.31 4.77
CA SER A 206 1.59 6.31 5.58
C SER A 206 0.58 7.05 6.45
N SER A 207 1.04 7.73 7.49
CA SER A 207 0.20 8.63 8.27
C SER A 207 -0.19 9.87 7.47
N VAL A 208 -1.48 10.19 7.46
CA VAL A 208 -2.09 11.20 6.59
C VAL A 208 -3.09 12.02 7.37
N ILE A 209 -3.07 13.33 7.18
CA ILE A 209 -4.07 14.27 7.73
C ILE A 209 -4.96 14.85 6.62
N THR A 210 -6.25 15.04 6.89
CA THR A 210 -7.13 15.71 5.92
C THR A 210 -6.73 17.18 5.75
N PRO A 211 -6.91 17.78 4.57
CA PRO A 211 -6.71 19.22 4.37
C PRO A 211 -7.52 20.08 5.34
N GLN A 212 -8.72 19.63 5.74
CA GLN A 212 -9.52 20.32 6.74
C GLN A 212 -8.86 20.30 8.12
N ALA A 213 -8.41 19.14 8.60
CA ALA A 213 -7.75 19.03 9.89
C ALA A 213 -6.38 19.74 9.90
N ALA A 214 -5.62 19.65 8.81
CA ALA A 214 -4.36 20.37 8.64
C ALA A 214 -4.56 21.88 8.76
N ARG A 215 -5.61 22.45 8.15
CA ARG A 215 -5.97 23.87 8.29
C ARG A 215 -6.24 24.26 9.75
N ARG A 216 -6.91 23.40 10.52
CA ARG A 216 -7.12 23.65 11.96
C ARG A 216 -5.81 23.67 12.74
N ALA A 217 -4.82 22.88 12.32
CA ALA A 217 -3.46 22.87 12.86
C ALA A 217 -2.54 23.96 12.24
N GLY A 218 -3.08 24.88 11.43
CA GLY A 218 -2.33 26.01 10.87
C GLY A 218 -1.55 25.71 9.58
N VAL A 219 -1.81 24.58 8.90
CA VAL A 219 -1.10 24.19 7.67
C VAL A 219 -2.08 24.04 6.51
N THR A 220 -1.77 24.67 5.37
CA THR A 220 -2.56 24.62 4.12
C THR A 220 -1.71 24.09 2.97
N PRO A 221 -2.31 23.67 1.84
CA PRO A 221 -1.56 23.29 0.64
C PRO A 221 -0.59 24.36 0.11
N GLU A 222 -0.81 25.63 0.43
CA GLU A 222 0.01 26.79 0.04
C GLU A 222 1.06 27.18 1.09
N SER A 223 1.05 26.52 2.25
CA SER A 223 2.00 26.82 3.33
C SER A 223 3.44 26.48 2.93
N ALA A 224 4.40 27.21 3.49
CA ALA A 224 5.81 27.01 3.19
C ALA A 224 6.26 25.57 3.50
N GLY A 225 6.99 24.96 2.58
CA GLY A 225 7.48 23.57 2.71
C GLY A 225 6.45 22.50 2.39
N VAL A 226 5.18 22.85 2.13
CA VAL A 226 4.19 21.91 1.61
C VAL A 226 4.45 21.69 0.13
N VAL A 227 4.62 20.41 -0.25
CA VAL A 227 4.94 20.03 -1.62
C VAL A 227 3.92 19.05 -2.15
N ARG A 228 3.55 19.20 -3.43
CA ARG A 228 2.67 18.24 -4.08
C ARG A 228 3.37 16.90 -4.20
N ASP A 229 2.71 15.84 -3.76
CA ASP A 229 3.24 14.48 -3.65
C ASP A 229 2.38 13.49 -4.47
N GLY A 230 1.98 13.94 -5.66
CA GLY A 230 1.19 13.14 -6.60
C GLY A 230 -0.27 13.00 -6.18
N TYR A 231 -0.76 11.76 -6.21
CA TYR A 231 -2.16 11.42 -5.96
C TYR A 231 -2.26 10.18 -5.07
N ALA A 232 -3.15 10.22 -4.08
CA ALA A 232 -3.55 9.06 -3.32
C ALA A 232 -4.71 8.32 -4.00
N ARG A 233 -4.83 7.03 -3.71
CA ARG A 233 -5.90 6.14 -4.18
C ARG A 233 -6.28 5.20 -3.06
N GLY A 234 -7.48 4.65 -3.11
CA GLY A 234 -7.94 3.61 -2.21
C GLY A 234 -9.11 2.85 -2.82
N LEU A 235 -10.15 2.64 -2.02
CA LEU A 235 -11.32 1.86 -2.41
C LEU A 235 -12.07 2.45 -3.62
N GLY A 236 -12.15 3.77 -3.74
CA GLY A 236 -12.93 4.42 -4.79
C GLY A 236 -12.21 4.58 -6.14
N SER A 237 -12.99 4.88 -7.17
CA SER A 237 -12.53 4.99 -8.56
C SER A 237 -11.74 6.26 -8.91
N LYS A 238 -11.68 7.24 -8.01
CA LYS A 238 -10.95 8.50 -8.22
C LYS A 238 -9.60 8.47 -7.54
N GLN A 239 -8.67 9.23 -8.09
CA GLN A 239 -7.41 9.54 -7.42
C GLN A 239 -7.50 10.95 -6.84
N VAL A 240 -7.13 11.12 -5.57
CA VAL A 240 -7.21 12.41 -4.88
C VAL A 240 -5.83 13.06 -4.84
N PRO A 241 -5.69 14.37 -5.09
CA PRO A 241 -4.41 15.06 -4.93
C PRO A 241 -3.82 14.83 -3.54
N SER A 242 -2.51 14.62 -3.47
CA SER A 242 -1.79 14.44 -2.22
C SER A 242 -0.62 15.41 -2.10
N TRP A 243 -0.29 15.77 -0.86
CA TRP A 243 0.83 16.63 -0.51
C TRP A 243 1.64 16.00 0.63
N ARG A 244 2.90 16.40 0.76
CA ARG A 244 3.69 16.24 1.99
C ARG A 244 3.76 17.58 2.70
N ALA A 245 3.40 17.59 3.97
CA ALA A 245 3.24 18.81 4.74
C ALA A 245 4.04 18.75 6.06
N PRO A 246 4.86 19.78 6.37
CA PRO A 246 5.55 19.88 7.64
C PRO A 246 4.60 20.35 8.75
N PHE A 247 4.77 19.79 9.95
CA PHE A 247 4.07 20.20 11.17
C PHE A 247 5.09 20.39 12.30
N ASP A 248 4.81 21.34 13.20
CA ASP A 248 5.69 21.66 14.32
C ASP A 248 5.77 20.53 15.33
N SER A 249 4.64 19.84 15.60
CA SER A 249 4.64 18.69 16.48
C SER A 249 3.43 17.78 16.30
N ILE A 250 3.60 16.53 16.75
CA ILE A 250 2.55 15.55 16.97
C ILE A 250 2.77 14.95 18.36
N ASP A 251 1.69 14.73 19.11
CA ASP A 251 1.70 14.16 20.46
C ASP A 251 0.59 13.11 20.56
N MET A 252 1.01 11.88 20.85
CA MET A 252 0.15 10.70 20.93
C MET A 252 0.23 10.13 22.34
N GLY A 253 -0.68 10.55 23.23
CA GLY A 253 -0.71 10.05 24.60
C GLY A 253 0.54 10.41 25.41
N GLY A 254 1.21 11.52 25.08
CA GLY A 254 2.43 11.97 25.72
C GLY A 254 3.70 11.71 24.92
N GLU A 255 3.66 10.80 23.94
CA GLU A 255 4.74 10.63 22.99
C GLU A 255 4.80 11.83 22.03
N LYS A 256 5.64 12.81 22.35
CA LYS A 256 5.73 14.06 21.58
C LYS A 256 6.94 14.09 20.64
N LEU A 257 6.65 14.21 19.35
CA LEU A 257 7.63 14.47 18.30
C LEU A 257 7.52 15.89 17.77
N LYS A 258 8.67 16.45 17.36
CA LYS A 258 8.77 17.79 16.78
C LYS A 258 9.20 17.73 15.31
N HIS A 259 8.78 18.73 14.55
CA HIS A 259 9.17 18.96 13.15
C HIS A 259 8.88 17.75 12.24
N VAL A 260 7.68 17.19 12.35
CA VAL A 260 7.26 16.00 11.61
C VAL A 260 6.78 16.35 10.20
N THR A 261 6.76 15.36 9.31
CA THR A 261 6.16 15.47 7.98
C THR A 261 5.05 14.43 7.84
N LEU A 262 3.86 14.88 7.51
CA LEU A 262 2.71 14.00 7.26
C LEU A 262 2.26 14.10 5.80
N GLY A 263 1.65 13.02 5.31
CA GLY A 263 0.87 13.10 4.09
C GLY A 263 -0.37 13.97 4.33
N MET A 264 -0.86 14.64 3.30
CA MET A 264 -2.09 15.41 3.36
C MET A 264 -2.94 15.11 2.13
N HIS A 265 -4.13 14.53 2.33
CA HIS A 265 -5.13 14.30 1.28
C HIS A 265 -6.50 13.92 1.88
N GLU A 266 -7.53 13.92 1.05
CA GLU A 266 -8.89 13.55 1.44
C GLU A 266 -9.02 12.04 1.70
N LEU A 267 -9.56 11.68 2.87
CA LEU A 267 -9.67 10.29 3.32
C LEU A 267 -11.00 9.62 2.94
N GLY A 268 -12.08 10.39 2.81
CA GLY A 268 -13.43 9.86 2.60
C GLY A 268 -14.11 9.27 3.86
N GLY A 269 -13.44 9.27 5.02
CA GLY A 269 -13.97 8.82 6.32
C GLY A 269 -14.36 9.95 7.28
N SER A 270 -14.75 9.59 8.50
CA SER A 270 -15.17 10.52 9.57
C SER A 270 -14.04 10.94 10.51
N VAL A 271 -12.80 10.53 10.23
CA VAL A 271 -11.61 10.85 11.03
C VAL A 271 -10.85 12.03 10.42
N ASP A 272 -10.15 12.77 11.28
CA ASP A 272 -9.33 13.90 10.88
C ASP A 272 -8.04 13.47 10.19
N MET A 273 -7.54 12.30 10.58
CA MET A 273 -6.29 11.73 10.11
C MET A 273 -6.23 10.21 10.29
N LEU A 274 -5.36 9.57 9.52
CA LEU A 274 -4.94 8.18 9.70
C LEU A 274 -3.52 8.15 10.25
N ILE A 275 -3.30 7.28 11.23
CA ILE A 275 -1.98 6.84 11.69
C ILE A 275 -1.70 5.50 11.02
N GLY A 276 -0.73 5.52 10.10
CA GLY A 276 -0.48 4.45 9.15
C GLY A 276 0.67 3.51 9.52
N ILE A 277 1.11 2.74 8.53
CA ILE A 277 2.15 1.71 8.68
C ILE A 277 3.52 2.26 9.14
N ASP A 278 3.78 3.55 8.95
CA ASP A 278 4.98 4.20 9.52
C ASP A 278 4.98 4.20 11.05
N PHE A 279 3.80 4.28 11.69
CA PHE A 279 3.66 4.10 13.13
C PHE A 279 3.78 2.63 13.52
N PHE A 280 3.02 1.74 12.90
CA PHE A 280 2.97 0.31 13.27
C PHE A 280 4.26 -0.47 12.99
N LEU A 281 5.13 0.02 12.09
CA LEU A 281 6.47 -0.56 11.90
C LEU A 281 7.50 -0.03 12.90
N ALA A 282 7.23 1.13 13.51
CA ALA A 282 8.12 1.74 14.50
C ALA A 282 7.69 1.44 15.94
N HIS A 283 6.54 0.80 16.12
CA HIS A 283 5.94 0.51 17.41
C HIS A 283 5.43 -0.90 17.47
N ARG A 284 5.51 -1.50 18.66
CA ARG A 284 4.68 -2.64 19.03
C ARG A 284 3.43 -2.13 19.72
N VAL A 285 2.27 -2.54 19.24
CA VAL A 285 0.98 -1.94 19.62
C VAL A 285 0.04 -3.04 20.10
N PHE A 286 -0.64 -2.81 21.23
CA PHE A 286 -1.74 -3.65 21.72
C PHE A 286 -3.00 -2.81 21.82
N VAL A 287 -4.05 -3.22 21.12
CA VAL A 287 -5.38 -2.60 21.14
C VAL A 287 -6.29 -3.46 21.99
N SER A 288 -6.73 -2.92 23.14
CA SER A 288 -7.72 -3.56 24.00
C SER A 288 -9.11 -2.98 23.76
N ASN A 289 -9.95 -3.76 23.10
CA ASN A 289 -11.35 -3.42 22.87
C ASN A 289 -12.15 -3.51 24.18
N ALA A 290 -11.74 -4.37 25.11
CA ALA A 290 -12.39 -4.54 26.42
C ALA A 290 -12.17 -3.37 27.37
N THR A 291 -10.98 -2.76 27.37
CA THR A 291 -10.63 -1.64 28.27
C THR A 291 -10.68 -0.27 27.60
N HIS A 292 -10.90 -0.22 26.28
CA HIS A 292 -10.87 1.00 25.47
C HIS A 292 -9.53 1.74 25.59
N GLN A 293 -8.45 0.97 25.59
CA GLN A 293 -7.10 1.48 25.70
C GLN A 293 -6.21 0.85 24.64
N MET A 294 -5.29 1.65 24.11
CA MET A 294 -4.20 1.18 23.28
C MET A 294 -2.88 1.41 24.00
N PHE A 295 -2.02 0.40 23.99
CA PHE A 295 -0.73 0.40 24.63
C PHE A 295 0.34 0.26 23.56
N PHE A 296 1.41 1.04 23.61
CA PHE A 296 2.49 0.89 22.65
C PHE A 296 3.86 1.28 23.20
N THR A 297 4.90 0.67 22.63
CA THR A 297 6.30 1.04 22.82
C THR A 297 6.91 1.44 21.49
N TYR A 298 7.85 2.38 21.52
CA TYR A 298 8.64 2.74 20.36
C TYR A 298 9.81 1.76 20.22
N ASP A 299 9.78 0.96 19.16
CA ASP A 299 10.73 -0.12 18.89
C ASP A 299 11.86 0.34 17.96
N GLY A 300 11.74 1.53 17.37
CA GLY A 300 12.79 2.16 16.57
C GLY A 300 12.42 2.36 15.11
N GLY A 301 13.28 3.05 14.37
CA GLY A 301 13.05 3.34 12.94
C GLY A 301 12.48 4.74 12.70
N PRO A 302 12.09 5.06 11.45
CA PRO A 302 11.57 6.38 11.14
C PRO A 302 10.08 6.50 11.47
N LEU A 303 9.70 7.64 12.06
CA LEU A 303 8.33 8.02 12.35
C LEU A 303 8.02 9.39 11.73
N PHE A 304 6.94 9.49 10.96
CA PHE A 304 6.44 10.74 10.35
C PHE A 304 7.54 11.54 9.60
N GLY A 305 8.33 10.84 8.78
CA GLY A 305 9.41 11.44 7.98
C GLY A 305 10.66 11.83 8.77
N ARG A 306 10.79 11.41 10.04
CA ARG A 306 11.97 11.62 10.88
C ARG A 306 12.51 10.30 11.40
N LYS A 307 13.80 10.24 11.73
CA LYS A 307 14.39 9.14 12.51
C LYS A 307 14.76 9.69 13.89
N PRO A 308 13.86 9.62 14.89
CA PRO A 308 14.12 10.20 16.19
C PRO A 308 15.24 9.42 16.90
N ALA A 309 16.18 10.14 17.52
CA ALA A 309 17.23 9.53 18.33
C ALA A 309 16.70 8.94 19.65
N ARG A 310 15.59 9.50 20.13
CA ARG A 310 14.83 9.05 21.30
C ARG A 310 13.40 9.56 21.22
N VAL A 311 12.50 8.85 21.88
CA VAL A 311 11.12 9.25 22.11
C VAL A 311 10.94 9.51 23.60
N VAL A 312 10.17 10.53 23.96
CA VAL A 312 9.90 10.90 25.37
C VAL A 312 8.40 10.90 25.66
N SER A 313 8.01 10.44 26.86
CA SER A 313 6.63 10.47 27.37
C SER A 313 6.17 11.89 27.75
N ALA A 314 4.89 12.04 28.11
CA ALA A 314 4.32 13.32 28.58
C ALA A 314 5.07 13.87 29.80
N GLU A 315 5.55 12.97 30.66
CA GLU A 315 6.30 13.25 31.89
C GLU A 315 7.80 13.45 31.62
N GLY A 316 8.23 13.42 30.36
CA GLY A 316 9.62 13.64 29.94
C GLY A 316 10.53 12.42 30.09
N GLN A 317 9.98 11.23 30.34
CA GLN A 317 10.77 10.00 30.45
C GLN A 317 11.08 9.42 29.08
N VAL A 318 12.27 8.84 28.89
CA VAL A 318 12.62 8.18 27.64
C VAL A 318 11.79 6.90 27.50
N VAL A 319 10.98 6.82 26.42
CA VAL A 319 10.28 5.59 26.04
C VAL A 319 11.35 4.61 25.55
N ALA A 320 11.39 3.43 26.17
CA ALA A 320 12.48 2.50 25.92
C ALA A 320 12.31 1.76 24.60
N LEU A 321 13.44 1.52 23.91
CA LEU A 321 13.50 0.57 22.81
C LEU A 321 13.23 -0.84 23.38
N SER A 322 12.31 -1.58 22.76
CA SER A 322 12.11 -2.99 23.08
C SER A 322 13.44 -3.75 22.89
N GLU A 323 13.64 -4.83 23.65
CA GLU A 323 14.82 -5.66 23.43
C GLU A 323 14.71 -6.30 22.05
N ASN A 324 15.83 -6.30 21.31
CA ASN A 324 15.95 -6.94 20.01
C ASN A 324 15.26 -8.30 20.05
N GLY A 325 14.19 -8.49 19.25
CA GLY A 325 13.59 -9.79 19.07
C GLY A 325 14.65 -10.84 18.69
N ASN A 326 14.35 -12.12 18.95
CA ASN A 326 15.26 -13.21 18.63
C ASN A 326 15.79 -13.08 17.20
N GLU A 327 17.11 -13.17 17.03
CA GLU A 327 17.72 -13.10 15.71
C GLU A 327 17.18 -14.22 14.82
N PRO A 328 16.72 -13.94 13.59
CA PRO A 328 16.25 -14.97 12.68
C PRO A 328 17.31 -16.05 12.47
N THR A 329 16.88 -17.31 12.44
CA THR A 329 17.79 -18.45 12.24
C THR A 329 17.64 -19.11 10.87
N ASP A 330 16.58 -18.78 10.14
CA ASP A 330 16.21 -19.39 8.87
C ASP A 330 15.98 -18.34 7.76
N ALA A 331 15.91 -18.81 6.51
CA ALA A 331 15.78 -17.93 5.36
C ALA A 331 14.50 -17.08 5.40
N ALA A 332 13.39 -17.67 5.86
CA ALA A 332 12.09 -17.01 5.95
C ALA A 332 12.11 -15.86 6.98
N GLY A 333 12.69 -16.08 8.16
CA GLY A 333 12.81 -15.06 9.19
C GLY A 333 13.73 -13.91 8.77
N PHE A 334 14.87 -14.21 8.13
CA PHE A 334 15.71 -13.15 7.54
C PHE A 334 14.96 -12.38 6.46
N SER A 335 14.24 -13.05 5.57
CA SER A 335 13.42 -12.41 4.53
C SER A 335 12.35 -11.49 5.13
N ALA A 336 11.60 -11.95 6.15
CA ALA A 336 10.57 -11.17 6.82
C ALA A 336 11.14 -9.91 7.49
N ARG A 337 12.24 -10.04 8.25
CA ARG A 337 12.93 -8.89 8.86
C ARG A 337 13.50 -7.94 7.82
N GLY A 338 14.04 -8.47 6.72
CA GLY A 338 14.52 -7.68 5.61
C GLY A 338 13.40 -6.88 4.93
N ALA A 339 12.22 -7.49 4.74
CA ALA A 339 11.05 -6.82 4.20
C ALA A 339 10.52 -5.71 5.13
N ALA A 340 10.47 -5.95 6.44
CA ALA A 340 10.12 -4.92 7.43
C ALA A 340 11.12 -3.75 7.41
N SER A 341 12.43 -4.06 7.37
CA SER A 341 13.50 -3.07 7.25
C SER A 341 13.38 -2.22 5.98
N ALA A 342 13.12 -2.87 4.83
CA ALA A 342 12.91 -2.18 3.56
C ALA A 342 11.68 -1.26 3.60
N SER A 343 10.60 -1.71 4.25
CA SER A 343 9.36 -0.94 4.44
C SER A 343 9.58 0.33 5.27
N LYS A 344 10.51 0.26 6.24
CA LYS A 344 11.01 1.40 7.02
C LYS A 344 12.01 2.27 6.26
N GLY A 345 12.43 1.89 5.06
CA GLY A 345 13.47 2.59 4.30
C GLY A 345 14.91 2.29 4.75
N ASP A 346 15.11 1.32 5.65
CA ASP A 346 16.44 0.78 5.94
C ASP A 346 16.81 -0.28 4.89
N PHE A 347 17.12 0.21 3.69
CA PHE A 347 17.49 -0.65 2.57
C PHE A 347 18.84 -1.36 2.77
N ALA A 348 19.73 -0.81 3.62
CA ALA A 348 21.03 -1.42 3.91
C ALA A 348 20.87 -2.64 4.82
N GLY A 349 20.12 -2.49 5.93
CA GLY A 349 19.74 -3.60 6.80
C GLY A 349 18.95 -4.67 6.05
N ALA A 350 17.96 -4.23 5.25
CA ALA A 350 17.18 -5.12 4.40
C ALA A 350 18.04 -5.95 3.44
N LEU A 351 19.03 -5.32 2.79
CA LEU A 351 19.93 -6.02 1.87
C LEU A 351 20.80 -7.04 2.61
N GLY A 352 21.26 -6.74 3.83
CA GLY A 352 22.01 -7.67 4.68
C GLY A 352 21.20 -8.93 4.99
N ASP A 353 19.96 -8.74 5.43
CA ASP A 353 19.04 -9.83 5.73
C ASP A 353 18.69 -10.66 4.50
N LEU A 354 18.38 -10.02 3.37
CA LEU A 354 18.05 -10.73 2.14
C LEU A 354 19.25 -11.46 1.54
N ASN A 355 20.48 -10.97 1.76
CA ASN A 355 21.69 -11.73 1.42
C ASN A 355 21.78 -13.02 2.24
N ARG A 356 21.45 -12.97 3.53
CA ARG A 356 21.45 -14.15 4.39
C ARG A 356 20.34 -15.12 4.01
N ALA A 357 19.14 -14.63 3.70
CA ALA A 357 18.03 -15.44 3.22
C ALA A 357 18.39 -16.21 1.93
N VAL A 358 18.93 -15.51 0.92
CA VAL A 358 19.39 -16.14 -0.33
C VAL A 358 20.55 -17.12 -0.08
N ALA A 359 21.43 -16.86 0.87
CA ALA A 359 22.52 -17.79 1.19
C ALA A 359 22.02 -19.08 1.87
N LEU A 360 20.94 -19.00 2.65
CA LEU A 360 20.33 -20.14 3.34
C LEU A 360 19.42 -20.96 2.43
N ALA A 361 18.78 -20.32 1.44
CA ALA A 361 17.87 -20.96 0.48
C ALA A 361 18.12 -20.40 -0.95
N PRO A 362 19.23 -20.78 -1.60
CA PRO A 362 19.63 -20.21 -2.89
C PRO A 362 18.75 -20.63 -4.08
N ASP A 363 17.92 -21.64 -3.89
CA ASP A 363 16.96 -22.18 -4.86
C ASP A 363 15.54 -21.63 -4.69
N ASP A 364 15.28 -20.79 -3.68
CA ASP A 364 14.00 -20.08 -3.54
C ASP A 364 14.05 -18.73 -4.29
N GLY A 365 13.39 -18.68 -5.45
CA GLY A 365 13.33 -17.50 -6.30
C GLY A 365 12.70 -16.27 -5.64
N ARG A 366 11.88 -16.45 -4.59
CA ARG A 366 11.19 -15.34 -3.91
C ARG A 366 12.18 -14.41 -3.19
N TYR A 367 13.22 -14.97 -2.55
CA TYR A 367 14.21 -14.16 -1.84
C TYR A 367 15.10 -13.38 -2.80
N LEU A 368 15.40 -13.94 -3.98
CA LEU A 368 16.08 -13.23 -5.06
C LEU A 368 15.22 -12.05 -5.58
N TYR A 369 13.92 -12.28 -5.79
CA TYR A 369 13.00 -11.23 -6.20
C TYR A 369 12.91 -10.09 -5.16
N GLN A 370 12.72 -10.41 -3.87
CA GLN A 370 12.72 -9.40 -2.81
C GLN A 370 14.04 -8.63 -2.73
N ARG A 371 15.18 -9.32 -2.88
CA ARG A 371 16.49 -8.65 -2.93
C ARG A 371 16.63 -7.74 -4.13
N ALA A 372 16.12 -8.14 -5.30
CA ALA A 372 16.08 -7.29 -6.48
C ALA A 372 15.28 -6.00 -6.24
N GLN A 373 14.13 -6.08 -5.56
CA GLN A 373 13.33 -4.90 -5.21
C GLN A 373 14.12 -3.92 -4.32
N VAL A 374 14.82 -4.41 -3.29
CA VAL A 374 15.68 -3.59 -2.44
C VAL A 374 16.85 -2.99 -3.23
N ARG A 375 17.47 -3.77 -4.11
CA ARG A 375 18.53 -3.28 -5.02
C ARG A 375 18.04 -2.18 -5.95
N LEU A 376 16.81 -2.26 -6.46
CA LEU A 376 16.20 -1.19 -7.27
C LEU A 376 16.00 0.09 -6.46
N ALA A 377 15.58 -0.02 -5.19
CA ALA A 377 15.49 1.12 -4.28
C ALA A 377 16.87 1.76 -4.03
N LEU A 378 17.92 0.94 -3.95
CA LEU A 378 19.33 1.36 -3.85
C LEU A 378 19.96 1.80 -5.19
N ARG A 379 19.19 1.89 -6.28
CA ARG A 379 19.66 2.22 -7.64
C ARG A 379 20.70 1.24 -8.22
N GLN A 380 20.73 0.01 -7.71
CA GLN A 380 21.61 -1.07 -8.15
C GLN A 380 20.95 -1.90 -9.27
N SER A 381 20.54 -1.26 -10.36
CA SER A 381 19.71 -1.89 -11.40
C SER A 381 20.36 -3.10 -12.07
N ALA A 382 21.69 -3.10 -12.25
CA ALA A 382 22.41 -4.25 -12.82
C ALA A 382 22.35 -5.48 -11.90
N LEU A 383 22.58 -5.29 -10.60
CA LEU A 383 22.50 -6.37 -9.61
C LEU A 383 21.07 -6.85 -9.40
N ALA A 384 20.08 -5.96 -9.52
CA ALA A 384 18.67 -6.33 -9.49
C ALA A 384 18.29 -7.18 -10.72
N PHE A 385 18.77 -6.79 -11.90
CA PHE A 385 18.58 -7.56 -13.14
C PHE A 385 19.14 -8.98 -12.98
N ASP A 386 20.37 -9.13 -12.46
CA ASP A 386 20.99 -10.45 -12.24
C ASP A 386 20.20 -11.34 -11.25
N ASP A 387 19.67 -10.75 -10.18
CA ASP A 387 18.81 -11.47 -9.24
C ASP A 387 17.52 -11.94 -9.91
N LEU A 388 16.88 -11.08 -10.70
CA LEU A 388 15.65 -11.42 -11.44
C LEU A 388 15.91 -12.50 -12.48
N SER A 389 17.01 -12.42 -13.24
CA SER A 389 17.38 -13.46 -14.21
C SER A 389 17.55 -14.83 -13.54
N LYS A 390 18.07 -14.87 -12.31
CA LYS A 390 18.17 -16.11 -11.50
C LYS A 390 16.84 -16.54 -10.89
N ALA A 391 15.97 -15.59 -10.54
CA ALA A 391 14.67 -15.88 -9.95
C ALA A 391 13.68 -16.48 -10.96
N ILE A 392 13.73 -16.06 -12.23
CA ILE A 392 12.83 -16.54 -13.31
C ILE A 392 12.78 -18.07 -13.43
N PRO A 393 13.90 -18.82 -13.53
CA PRO A 393 13.84 -20.28 -13.61
C PRO A 393 13.37 -20.96 -12.32
N LEU A 394 13.49 -20.30 -11.17
CA LEU A 394 13.08 -20.82 -9.86
C LEU A 394 11.59 -20.57 -9.59
N ALA A 395 11.01 -19.52 -10.18
CA ALA A 395 9.59 -19.16 -10.07
C ALA A 395 9.00 -18.86 -11.46
N PRO A 396 8.92 -19.85 -12.38
CA PRO A 396 8.57 -19.61 -13.78
C PRO A 396 7.13 -19.13 -14.00
N SER A 397 6.25 -19.37 -13.01
CA SER A 397 4.84 -18.94 -12.99
C SER A 397 4.62 -17.58 -12.34
N ASP A 398 5.67 -16.90 -11.87
CA ASP A 398 5.56 -15.57 -11.30
C ASP A 398 5.68 -14.51 -12.42
N ALA A 399 4.55 -13.91 -12.77
CA ALA A 399 4.49 -12.86 -13.79
C ALA A 399 5.14 -11.55 -13.33
N GLU A 400 5.12 -11.23 -12.03
CA GLU A 400 5.69 -9.98 -11.50
C GLU A 400 7.20 -9.93 -11.72
N ILE A 401 7.90 -11.05 -11.49
CA ILE A 401 9.35 -11.17 -11.77
C ILE A 401 9.62 -10.82 -13.24
N ARG A 402 8.82 -11.35 -14.17
CA ARG A 402 8.99 -11.10 -15.61
C ARG A 402 8.67 -9.67 -15.99
N LEU A 403 7.62 -9.08 -15.43
CA LEU A 403 7.23 -7.68 -15.70
C LEU A 403 8.33 -6.71 -15.25
N VAL A 404 8.94 -6.96 -14.08
CA VAL A 404 10.05 -6.12 -13.59
C VAL A 404 11.33 -6.36 -14.42
N HIS A 405 11.66 -7.62 -14.71
CA HIS A 405 12.83 -7.98 -15.53
C HIS A 405 12.74 -7.38 -16.94
N GLY A 406 11.59 -7.47 -17.59
CA GLY A 406 11.36 -6.91 -18.92
C GLY A 406 11.52 -5.39 -18.96
N ARG A 407 11.06 -4.66 -17.93
CA ARG A 407 11.30 -3.20 -17.84
C ARG A 407 12.78 -2.86 -17.68
N LEU A 408 13.51 -3.63 -16.88
CA LEU A 408 14.97 -3.44 -16.76
C LEU A 408 15.70 -3.79 -18.06
N ALA A 409 15.23 -4.79 -18.81
CA ALA A 409 15.75 -5.11 -20.13
C ALA A 409 15.57 -3.93 -21.10
N ILE A 410 14.40 -3.26 -21.12
CA ILE A 410 14.19 -2.02 -21.88
C ILE A 410 15.19 -0.94 -21.46
N ALA A 411 15.36 -0.72 -20.14
CA ALA A 411 16.29 0.28 -19.62
C ALA A 411 17.76 0.00 -20.02
N LYS A 412 18.12 -1.28 -20.19
CA LYS A 412 19.43 -1.74 -20.70
C LYS A 412 19.54 -1.67 -22.23
N GLY A 413 18.45 -1.38 -22.93
CA GLY A 413 18.37 -1.38 -24.40
C GLY A 413 18.08 -2.74 -25.03
N ASP A 414 17.81 -3.78 -24.24
CA ASP A 414 17.48 -5.13 -24.71
C ASP A 414 15.96 -5.29 -24.87
N ARG A 415 15.42 -4.63 -25.90
CA ARG A 415 14.00 -4.73 -26.27
C ARG A 415 13.58 -6.16 -26.66
N PRO A 416 14.40 -6.97 -27.37
CA PRO A 416 14.05 -8.36 -27.67
C PRO A 416 13.80 -9.20 -26.40
N LEU A 417 14.67 -9.11 -25.39
CA LEU A 417 14.47 -9.81 -24.13
C LEU A 417 13.20 -9.34 -23.41
N ALA A 418 12.99 -8.02 -23.34
CA ALA A 418 11.78 -7.45 -22.76
C ALA A 418 10.49 -7.96 -23.44
N ALA A 419 10.49 -8.15 -24.76
CA ALA A 419 9.37 -8.73 -25.49
C ALA A 419 9.14 -10.22 -25.15
N VAL A 420 10.21 -10.99 -24.91
CA VAL A 420 10.11 -12.37 -24.42
C VAL A 420 9.43 -12.40 -23.05
N ASP A 421 9.84 -11.52 -22.14
CA ASP A 421 9.25 -11.44 -20.80
C ASP A 421 7.80 -10.99 -20.82
N ALA A 422 7.46 -9.97 -21.61
CA ALA A 422 6.09 -9.49 -21.74
C ALA A 422 5.15 -10.61 -22.24
N ARG A 423 5.56 -11.35 -23.27
CA ARG A 423 4.76 -12.48 -23.79
C ARG A 423 4.68 -13.65 -22.82
N ALA A 424 5.73 -13.88 -22.03
CA ALA A 424 5.70 -14.91 -21.00
C ALA A 424 4.77 -14.51 -19.84
N ALA A 425 4.79 -13.24 -19.40
CA ALA A 425 3.85 -12.72 -18.42
C ALA A 425 2.40 -12.79 -18.92
N ASP A 426 2.14 -12.45 -20.19
CA ASP A 426 0.78 -12.53 -20.77
C ASP A 426 0.19 -13.95 -20.75
N ARG A 427 1.04 -14.98 -20.97
CA ARG A 427 0.62 -16.39 -20.86
C ARG A 427 0.31 -16.84 -19.43
N ILE A 428 0.93 -16.20 -18.44
CA ILE A 428 0.75 -16.53 -17.02
C ILE A 428 -0.50 -15.86 -16.47
N LEU A 429 -0.73 -14.58 -16.83
CA LEU A 429 -1.76 -13.76 -16.21
C LEU A 429 -3.18 -14.15 -16.64
N ALA A 430 -4.07 -14.33 -15.66
CA ALA A 430 -5.50 -14.47 -15.93
C ALA A 430 -6.09 -13.18 -16.55
N PRO A 431 -7.17 -13.24 -17.35
CA PRO A 431 -7.81 -12.06 -17.96
C PRO A 431 -8.19 -10.95 -16.97
N GLN A 432 -8.58 -11.30 -15.75
CA GLN A 432 -8.97 -10.35 -14.72
C GLN A 432 -7.80 -9.84 -13.86
N ALA A 433 -6.58 -10.36 -14.02
CA ALA A 433 -5.48 -10.05 -13.13
C ALA A 433 -5.14 -8.55 -13.16
N ALA A 434 -4.97 -7.94 -11.98
CA ALA A 434 -4.60 -6.52 -11.85
C ALA A 434 -3.29 -6.19 -12.58
N ALA A 435 -2.33 -7.12 -12.56
CA ALA A 435 -1.04 -7.01 -13.25
C ALA A 435 -1.14 -6.87 -14.78
N ARG A 436 -2.31 -7.12 -15.40
CA ARG A 436 -2.51 -6.84 -16.83
C ARG A 436 -2.38 -5.36 -17.18
N LEU A 437 -2.63 -4.45 -16.25
CA LEU A 437 -2.36 -3.03 -16.47
C LEU A 437 -0.86 -2.75 -16.59
N ALA A 438 -0.05 -3.38 -15.73
CA ALA A 438 1.40 -3.30 -15.79
C ALA A 438 1.95 -3.91 -17.09
N LEU A 439 1.40 -5.05 -17.52
CA LEU A 439 1.71 -5.70 -18.80
C LEU A 439 1.35 -4.81 -20.01
N ALA A 440 0.18 -4.18 -20.01
CA ALA A 440 -0.24 -3.25 -21.07
C ALA A 440 0.72 -2.06 -21.19
N GLY A 441 1.21 -1.56 -20.05
CA GLY A 441 2.27 -0.56 -20.00
C GLY A 441 3.56 -1.04 -20.67
N LEU A 442 4.03 -2.24 -20.32
CA LEU A 442 5.24 -2.83 -20.88
C LEU A 442 5.14 -3.05 -22.40
N PHE A 443 4.02 -3.60 -22.90
CA PHE A 443 3.78 -3.72 -24.35
C PHE A 443 3.80 -2.35 -25.04
N GLY A 444 3.20 -1.35 -24.40
CA GLY A 444 3.20 0.01 -24.93
C GLY A 444 4.55 0.73 -24.89
N GLU A 445 5.52 0.29 -24.08
CA GLU A 445 6.93 0.74 -24.13
C GLU A 445 7.73 0.00 -25.22
N LEU A 446 7.28 -1.21 -25.57
CA LEU A 446 7.78 -2.02 -26.68
C LEU A 446 7.18 -1.64 -28.04
N ASP A 447 6.26 -0.66 -28.05
CA ASP A 447 5.48 -0.24 -29.22
C ASP A 447 4.60 -1.37 -29.81
N ASP A 448 4.35 -2.43 -29.03
CA ASP A 448 3.40 -3.50 -29.37
C ASP A 448 1.99 -3.06 -28.96
N TYR A 449 1.46 -2.08 -29.71
CA TYR A 449 0.19 -1.43 -29.39
C TYR A 449 -1.02 -2.37 -29.51
N GLU A 450 -0.94 -3.43 -30.31
CA GLU A 450 -1.99 -4.44 -30.44
C GLU A 450 -2.10 -5.28 -29.16
N ALA A 451 -0.98 -5.80 -28.66
CA ALA A 451 -0.96 -6.55 -27.39
C ALA A 451 -1.29 -5.65 -26.18
N ALA A 452 -0.83 -4.39 -26.21
CA ALA A 452 -1.19 -3.40 -25.21
C ALA A 452 -2.71 -3.14 -25.18
N LEU A 453 -3.33 -2.96 -26.35
CA LEU A 453 -4.78 -2.73 -26.48
C LEU A 453 -5.57 -3.90 -25.86
N GLY A 454 -5.23 -5.14 -26.21
CA GLY A 454 -5.91 -6.32 -25.65
C GLY A 454 -5.82 -6.39 -24.12
N SER A 455 -4.64 -6.06 -23.55
CA SER A 455 -4.45 -6.02 -22.09
C SER A 455 -5.25 -4.89 -21.42
N TYR A 456 -5.31 -3.68 -22.02
CA TYR A 456 -6.13 -2.59 -21.49
C TYR A 456 -7.63 -2.91 -21.55
N GLU A 457 -8.12 -3.52 -22.63
CA GLU A 457 -9.52 -3.88 -22.77
C GLU A 457 -9.93 -4.96 -21.79
N SER A 458 -9.09 -5.99 -21.62
CA SER A 458 -9.30 -7.02 -20.61
C SER A 458 -9.35 -6.42 -19.20
N TRP A 459 -8.38 -5.55 -18.87
CA TRP A 459 -8.34 -4.90 -17.56
C TRP A 459 -9.58 -4.01 -17.33
N LEU A 460 -9.94 -3.14 -18.28
CA LEU A 460 -11.09 -2.24 -18.16
C LEU A 460 -12.43 -2.99 -18.04
N HIS A 461 -12.52 -4.22 -18.56
CA HIS A 461 -13.70 -5.06 -18.41
C HIS A 461 -13.89 -5.54 -16.96
N PHE A 462 -12.81 -5.91 -16.27
CA PHE A 462 -12.89 -6.48 -14.91
C PHE A 462 -12.75 -5.44 -13.79
N HIS A 463 -12.17 -4.27 -14.08
CA HIS A 463 -11.76 -3.23 -13.12
C HIS A 463 -12.53 -1.91 -13.31
N ALA A 464 -13.86 -1.97 -13.47
CA ALA A 464 -14.68 -0.83 -13.84
C ALA A 464 -14.75 0.30 -12.78
N GLU A 465 -14.54 -0.02 -11.50
CA GLU A 465 -14.56 0.93 -10.38
C GLU A 465 -13.18 1.14 -9.73
N ASP A 466 -12.13 0.59 -10.34
CA ASP A 466 -10.79 0.64 -9.79
C ASP A 466 -10.17 2.04 -9.92
N GLY A 467 -9.43 2.48 -8.89
CA GLY A 467 -8.76 3.77 -8.85
C GLY A 467 -7.70 3.99 -9.95
N LEU A 468 -7.23 2.93 -10.61
CA LEU A 468 -6.31 2.99 -11.76
C LEU A 468 -7.03 3.04 -13.11
N ARG A 469 -8.37 3.10 -13.13
CA ARG A 469 -9.16 3.18 -14.37
C ARG A 469 -8.79 4.37 -15.24
N SER A 470 -8.45 5.51 -14.65
CA SER A 470 -7.99 6.68 -15.42
C SER A 470 -6.74 6.37 -16.25
N THR A 471 -5.79 5.63 -15.66
CA THR A 471 -4.55 5.19 -16.31
C THR A 471 -4.83 4.19 -17.41
N ALA A 472 -5.69 3.19 -17.17
CA ALA A 472 -6.06 2.21 -18.18
C ALA A 472 -6.79 2.84 -19.38
N LEU A 473 -7.71 3.78 -19.14
CA LEU A 473 -8.40 4.53 -20.20
C LEU A 473 -7.42 5.37 -21.03
N SER A 474 -6.51 6.10 -20.38
CA SER A 474 -5.52 6.88 -21.12
C SER A 474 -4.54 5.99 -21.90
N GLY A 475 -4.17 4.82 -21.35
CA GLY A 475 -3.36 3.82 -22.03
C GLY A 475 -4.06 3.24 -23.27
N ARG A 476 -5.35 2.90 -23.15
CA ARG A 476 -6.17 2.45 -24.29
C ARG A 476 -6.33 3.54 -25.35
N CYS A 477 -6.58 4.79 -24.94
CA CYS A 477 -6.60 5.95 -25.82
C CYS A 477 -5.30 6.06 -26.63
N ARG A 478 -4.12 5.96 -25.98
CA ARG A 478 -2.83 5.98 -26.66
C ARG A 478 -2.68 4.82 -27.65
N ALA A 479 -3.05 3.59 -27.25
CA ALA A 479 -2.94 2.42 -28.12
C ALA A 479 -3.81 2.56 -29.38
N LEU A 480 -5.07 2.98 -29.22
CA LEU A 480 -5.99 3.25 -30.33
C LEU A 480 -5.45 4.35 -31.26
N ALA A 481 -4.93 5.44 -30.71
CA ALA A 481 -4.35 6.54 -31.49
C ALA A 481 -3.07 6.13 -32.26
N ALA A 482 -2.21 5.33 -31.61
CA ALA A 482 -1.01 4.78 -32.23
C ALA A 482 -1.36 3.86 -33.41
N LEU A 483 -2.36 2.99 -33.24
CA LEU A 483 -2.88 2.10 -34.29
C LEU A 483 -3.78 2.80 -35.32
N ASN A 484 -4.10 4.08 -35.12
CA ASN A 484 -5.07 4.84 -35.92
C ASN A 484 -6.45 4.15 -36.04
N ARG A 485 -6.95 3.60 -34.93
CA ARG A 485 -8.22 2.84 -34.85
C ARG A 485 -9.18 3.52 -33.89
N ASP A 486 -10.48 3.54 -34.23
CA ASP A 486 -11.59 4.01 -33.38
C ASP A 486 -11.28 5.33 -32.64
N LEU A 487 -10.83 6.36 -33.37
CA LEU A 487 -10.36 7.62 -32.77
C LEU A 487 -11.42 8.36 -31.93
N ASP A 488 -12.72 8.16 -32.20
CA ASP A 488 -13.80 8.69 -31.36
C ASP A 488 -13.84 8.00 -29.98
N LYS A 489 -13.65 6.68 -29.94
CA LYS A 489 -13.53 5.92 -28.69
C LYS A 489 -12.26 6.35 -27.93
N ALA A 490 -11.15 6.51 -28.64
CA ALA A 490 -9.90 7.01 -28.05
C ALA A 490 -10.09 8.39 -27.41
N LEU A 491 -10.72 9.34 -28.12
CA LEU A 491 -11.02 10.67 -27.59
C LEU A 491 -11.91 10.61 -26.34
N SER A 492 -12.96 9.78 -26.37
CA SER A 492 -13.85 9.55 -25.23
C SER A 492 -13.12 9.00 -24.00
N ASP A 493 -12.24 8.01 -24.20
CA ASP A 493 -11.41 7.43 -23.15
C ASP A 493 -10.46 8.46 -22.54
N CYS A 494 -9.77 9.25 -23.38
CA CYS A 494 -8.88 10.31 -22.93
C CYS A 494 -9.63 11.41 -22.14
N ASN A 495 -10.82 11.82 -22.60
CA ASN A 495 -11.67 12.77 -21.89
C ASN A 495 -12.12 12.23 -20.52
N THR A 496 -12.50 10.96 -20.47
CA THR A 496 -12.89 10.31 -19.22
C THR A 496 -11.70 10.19 -18.26
N ALA A 497 -10.51 9.83 -18.76
CA ALA A 497 -9.29 9.78 -17.97
C ALA A 497 -8.94 11.14 -17.36
N LEU A 498 -9.03 12.23 -18.14
CA LEU A 498 -8.79 13.60 -17.66
C LEU A 498 -9.86 14.08 -16.67
N LYS A 499 -11.11 13.62 -16.80
CA LYS A 499 -12.16 13.90 -15.79
C LYS A 499 -11.87 13.20 -14.46
N LEU A 500 -11.36 11.96 -14.49
CA LEU A 500 -11.02 11.19 -13.30
C LEU A 500 -9.72 11.67 -12.64
N ARG A 501 -8.72 12.09 -13.44
CA ARG A 501 -7.46 12.66 -12.97
C ARG A 501 -7.04 13.87 -13.80
N PRO A 502 -7.52 15.07 -13.45
CA PRO A 502 -7.19 16.31 -14.14
C PRO A 502 -5.69 16.64 -14.12
N ASN A 503 -5.27 17.55 -15.00
CA ASN A 503 -3.91 18.11 -15.04
C ASN A 503 -2.82 17.03 -15.05
N THR A 504 -2.99 16.01 -15.87
CA THR A 504 -2.00 14.95 -16.07
C THR A 504 -1.35 15.13 -17.44
N ALA A 505 -0.08 15.53 -17.46
CA ALA A 505 0.65 15.83 -18.70
C ALA A 505 0.61 14.68 -19.71
N GLY A 506 0.82 13.44 -19.26
CA GLY A 506 0.75 12.26 -20.14
C GLY A 506 -0.65 12.02 -20.73
N PHE A 507 -1.72 12.35 -20.01
CA PHE A 507 -3.09 12.18 -20.51
C PHE A 507 -3.43 13.23 -21.55
N LEU A 508 -3.02 14.49 -21.32
CA LEU A 508 -3.12 15.57 -22.29
C LEU A 508 -2.33 15.25 -23.56
N ASN A 509 -1.09 14.77 -23.42
CA ASN A 509 -0.28 14.31 -24.54
C ASN A 509 -0.99 13.22 -25.37
N ASN A 510 -1.61 12.22 -24.70
CA ASN A 510 -2.31 11.16 -25.40
C ASN A 510 -3.57 11.68 -26.13
N ARG A 511 -4.28 12.66 -25.56
CA ARG A 511 -5.43 13.29 -26.23
C ARG A 511 -5.00 14.17 -27.41
N GLY A 512 -3.90 14.91 -27.26
CA GLY A 512 -3.28 15.66 -28.35
C GLY A 512 -2.90 14.77 -29.53
N LEU A 513 -2.43 13.55 -29.27
CA LEU A 513 -2.15 12.56 -30.32
C LEU A 513 -3.42 12.14 -31.07
N VAL A 514 -4.54 11.96 -30.37
CA VAL A 514 -5.84 11.66 -31.00
C VAL A 514 -6.30 12.83 -31.88
N HIS A 515 -6.23 14.07 -31.39
CA HIS A 515 -6.55 15.26 -32.17
C HIS A 515 -5.67 15.39 -33.41
N LEU A 516 -4.36 15.14 -33.28
CA LEU A 516 -3.42 15.15 -34.40
C LEU A 516 -3.78 14.11 -35.47
N ARG A 517 -4.18 12.90 -35.07
CA ARG A 517 -4.66 11.85 -35.98
C ARG A 517 -5.95 12.21 -36.70
N ARG A 518 -6.84 12.95 -36.02
CA ARG A 518 -8.09 13.47 -36.60
C ARG A 518 -7.89 14.69 -37.49
N GLY A 519 -6.68 15.24 -37.57
CA GLY A 519 -6.38 16.49 -38.29
C GLY A 519 -6.82 17.75 -37.55
N GLU A 520 -7.20 17.64 -36.29
CA GLU A 520 -7.66 18.72 -35.42
C GLU A 520 -6.46 19.44 -34.80
N ASN A 521 -5.64 20.06 -35.65
CA ASN A 521 -4.30 20.53 -35.27
C ASN A 521 -4.32 21.61 -34.18
N ASP A 522 -5.28 22.54 -34.20
CA ASP A 522 -5.41 23.58 -33.15
C ASP A 522 -5.70 22.96 -31.77
N ALA A 523 -6.58 21.95 -31.72
CA ALA A 523 -6.89 21.21 -30.50
C ALA A 523 -5.68 20.40 -30.02
N ALA A 524 -4.93 19.80 -30.94
CA ALA A 524 -3.69 19.09 -30.63
C ALA A 524 -2.64 20.03 -30.01
N VAL A 525 -2.40 21.20 -30.61
CA VAL A 525 -1.47 22.21 -30.06
C VAL A 525 -1.88 22.63 -28.65
N SER A 526 -3.16 22.92 -28.43
CA SER A 526 -3.69 23.30 -27.11
C SER A 526 -3.43 22.23 -26.04
N ASP A 527 -3.65 20.95 -26.36
CA ASP A 527 -3.36 19.85 -25.45
C ASP A 527 -1.87 19.67 -25.18
N TYR A 528 -1.02 19.81 -26.21
CA TYR A 528 0.42 19.73 -26.04
C TYR A 528 0.98 20.91 -25.24
N ASP A 529 0.45 22.12 -25.42
CA ASP A 529 0.79 23.29 -24.60
C ASP A 529 0.48 23.03 -23.12
N ALA A 530 -0.73 22.54 -22.83
CA ALA A 530 -1.12 22.19 -21.47
C ALA A 530 -0.25 21.06 -20.89
N ALA A 531 0.11 20.06 -21.71
CA ALA A 531 1.00 18.99 -21.29
C ALA A 531 2.43 19.50 -20.97
N LEU A 532 2.98 20.35 -21.84
CA LEU A 532 4.34 20.89 -21.71
C LEU A 532 4.45 21.93 -20.60
N ALA A 533 3.37 22.65 -20.27
CA ALA A 533 3.31 23.51 -19.09
C ALA A 533 3.44 22.71 -17.78
N LEU A 534 2.90 21.48 -17.74
CA LEU A 534 2.98 20.60 -16.58
C LEU A 534 4.27 19.77 -16.54
N ALA A 535 4.75 19.33 -17.70
CA ALA A 535 5.95 18.53 -17.83
C ALA A 535 6.78 19.02 -19.04
N PRO A 536 7.68 19.99 -18.82
CA PRO A 536 8.45 20.59 -19.89
C PRO A 536 9.42 19.65 -20.58
N ASN A 537 9.63 18.40 -20.18
CA ASN A 537 10.61 17.49 -20.83
C ASN A 537 9.97 16.34 -21.60
N LEU A 538 8.73 16.50 -22.07
CA LEU A 538 8.04 15.50 -22.89
C LEU A 538 8.46 15.61 -24.36
N ALA A 539 9.45 14.82 -24.78
CA ALA A 539 9.94 14.79 -26.18
C ALA A 539 8.82 14.49 -27.19
N MET A 540 7.98 13.48 -26.92
CA MET A 540 6.84 13.13 -27.78
C MET A 540 5.85 14.29 -27.95
N ALA A 541 5.53 15.00 -26.86
CA ALA A 541 4.59 16.13 -26.90
C ALA A 541 5.13 17.27 -27.77
N ARG A 542 6.42 17.61 -27.62
CA ARG A 542 7.08 18.62 -28.47
C ARG A 542 7.10 18.21 -29.92
N TYR A 543 7.57 17.00 -30.22
CA TYR A 543 7.70 16.57 -31.61
C TYR A 543 6.33 16.53 -32.30
N ALA A 544 5.31 16.02 -31.61
CA ALA A 544 3.96 15.95 -32.14
C ALA A 544 3.26 17.32 -32.22
N ARG A 545 3.57 18.27 -31.31
CA ARG A 545 3.16 19.67 -31.44
C ARG A 545 3.78 20.30 -32.69
N GLY A 546 5.07 20.09 -32.93
CA GLY A 546 5.72 20.55 -34.16
C GLY A 546 5.11 19.98 -35.46
N ILE A 547 4.59 18.74 -35.45
CA ILE A 547 3.82 18.20 -36.58
C ILE A 547 2.50 18.97 -36.74
N ALA A 548 1.75 19.20 -35.66
CA ALA A 548 0.51 19.98 -35.70
C ALA A 548 0.75 21.41 -36.21
N GLU A 549 1.78 22.09 -35.70
CA GLU A 549 2.20 23.44 -36.09
C GLU A 549 2.60 23.49 -37.58
N THR A 550 3.32 22.49 -38.08
CA THR A 550 3.64 22.38 -39.52
C THR A 550 2.36 22.34 -40.37
N ARG A 551 1.36 21.54 -39.94
CA ARG A 551 0.07 21.43 -40.64
C ARG A 551 -0.76 22.72 -40.55
N LEU A 552 -0.47 23.60 -39.59
CA LEU A 552 -1.04 24.94 -39.45
C LEU A 552 -0.22 26.04 -40.16
N GLY A 553 0.89 25.69 -40.83
CA GLY A 553 1.76 26.66 -41.51
C GLY A 553 2.72 27.43 -40.58
N GLN A 554 2.92 26.96 -39.35
CA GLN A 554 3.75 27.61 -38.33
C GLN A 554 5.17 27.02 -38.30
N SER A 555 5.89 27.08 -39.42
CA SER A 555 7.18 26.37 -39.62
C SER A 555 8.26 26.70 -38.58
N ASP A 556 8.43 27.97 -38.20
CA ASP A 556 9.46 28.39 -37.23
C ASP A 556 9.19 27.85 -35.82
N ALA A 557 7.91 27.71 -35.44
CA ALA A 557 7.54 27.09 -34.17
C ALA A 557 7.85 25.58 -34.21
N ALA A 558 7.45 24.92 -35.31
CA ALA A 558 7.64 23.50 -35.50
C ALA A 558 9.11 23.07 -35.47
N GLU A 559 10.00 23.83 -36.10
CA GLU A 559 11.43 23.55 -36.12
C GLU A 559 12.05 23.66 -34.73
N ARG A 560 11.68 24.68 -33.95
CA ARG A 560 12.13 24.83 -32.56
C ARG A 560 11.69 23.65 -31.70
N ASP A 561 10.46 23.20 -31.88
CA ASP A 561 9.90 22.09 -31.13
C ASP A 561 10.54 20.76 -31.46
N ARG A 562 10.78 20.46 -32.75
CA ARG A 562 11.51 19.26 -33.17
C ARG A 562 12.93 19.27 -32.63
N ALA A 563 13.65 20.37 -32.76
CA ALA A 563 15.01 20.50 -32.22
C ALA A 563 15.05 20.28 -30.69
N ALA A 564 14.09 20.84 -29.96
CA ALA A 564 13.98 20.64 -28.52
C ALA A 564 13.56 19.19 -28.15
N ALA A 565 12.77 18.51 -28.98
CA ALA A 565 12.43 17.11 -28.78
C ALA A 565 13.65 16.20 -29.00
N ASP A 566 14.42 16.41 -30.08
CA ASP A 566 15.62 15.64 -30.40
C ASP A 566 16.72 15.82 -29.34
N ALA A 567 16.83 17.01 -28.75
CA ALA A 567 17.73 17.27 -27.64
C ALA A 567 17.39 16.47 -26.37
N ILE A 568 16.12 16.05 -26.20
CA ILE A 568 15.65 15.25 -25.06
C ILE A 568 15.73 13.75 -25.37
N ASP A 569 15.28 13.33 -26.55
CA ASP A 569 15.32 11.95 -27.02
C ASP A 569 15.80 11.91 -28.48
N PRO A 570 17.09 11.62 -28.73
CA PRO A 570 17.64 11.54 -30.09
C PRO A 570 17.01 10.45 -30.98
N ARG A 571 16.17 9.56 -30.43
CA ARG A 571 15.44 8.53 -31.19
C ARG A 571 13.98 8.91 -31.43
N ILE A 572 13.55 10.11 -31.04
CA ILE A 572 12.15 10.53 -31.08
C ILE A 572 11.58 10.51 -32.51
N ALA A 573 12.33 10.99 -33.49
CA ALA A 573 11.93 10.98 -34.90
C ALA A 573 11.57 9.57 -35.38
N ALA A 574 12.47 8.60 -35.16
CA ALA A 574 12.23 7.20 -35.55
C ALA A 574 10.99 6.59 -34.85
N ARG A 575 10.73 6.95 -33.60
CA ARG A 575 9.53 6.50 -32.86
C ARG A 575 8.26 7.11 -33.42
N VAL A 576 8.30 8.38 -33.82
CA VAL A 576 7.17 9.07 -34.44
C VAL A 576 6.91 8.56 -35.85
N ASP A 577 7.95 8.27 -36.62
CA ASP A 577 7.84 7.66 -37.96
C ASP A 577 7.22 6.26 -37.91
N ALA A 578 7.52 5.48 -36.86
CA ALA A 578 6.88 4.19 -36.61
C ALA A 578 5.38 4.30 -36.32
N LEU A 579 4.90 5.49 -35.94
CA LEU A 579 3.48 5.80 -35.85
C LEU A 579 2.91 6.29 -37.19
N HIS A 580 3.66 6.51 -38.26
CA HIS A 580 3.14 7.03 -39.53
C HIS A 580 2.40 8.38 -39.36
N LEU A 581 3.01 9.35 -38.68
CA LEU A 581 2.43 10.68 -38.39
C LEU A 581 2.89 11.78 -39.35
#